data_AF-A0A7S3LU19-F1
#
_entry.id   AF-A0A7S3LU19-F1
#
_cell.length_a   1.000
_cell.length_b   1.000
_cell.length_c   1.000
_cell.angle_alpha   90.00
_cell.angle_beta   90.00
_cell.angle_gamma   90.00
#
_symmetry.space_group_name_H-M   'P 1'
#
loop_
_entity.id
_entity.type
_entity.pdbx_description
1 polymer ?
#
loop_
_entity_poly.entity_id
_entity_poly.type
_entity_poly.pdbx_seq_one_letter_code
_entity_poly.pdbx_strand_id
1 'polypeptide(L)'
;FTAIIRQDIGFFDLRENSVGILTTRLGAEAAKVKGATGERLGNFVMMGATMVSAIAIAFSACWALALVVLATVPFFAIGGMIQMKMMGGLSGELGKLFANANAIATNTVDSIQTVTSLGVGEKFLADYDH
;
A
#
# COMPACT_ATOMS: atom_id res chain seq x y z
N PHE A 1 11.66 -12.59 -23.07
CA PHE A 1 12.57 -13.71 -23.34
C PHE A 1 13.53 -13.41 -24.50
N THR A 2 13.07 -13.15 -25.73
CA THR A 2 13.95 -12.91 -26.91
C THR A 2 14.95 -11.75 -26.77
N ALA A 3 14.60 -10.66 -26.09
CA ALA A 3 15.50 -9.52 -25.89
C ALA A 3 16.64 -9.78 -24.88
N ILE A 4 16.40 -10.64 -23.88
CA ILE A 4 17.41 -10.99 -22.86
C ILE A 4 18.49 -11.91 -23.45
N ILE A 5 18.12 -12.77 -24.41
CA ILE A 5 19.04 -13.70 -25.08
C ILE A 5 19.99 -12.99 -26.06
N ARG A 6 19.72 -11.72 -26.41
CA ARG A 6 20.55 -10.91 -27.31
C ARG A 6 21.62 -10.05 -26.62
N GLN A 7 21.71 -10.11 -25.29
CA GLN A 7 22.60 -9.24 -24.53
C GLN A 7 23.99 -9.88 -24.34
N ASP A 8 25.03 -9.06 -24.42
CA ASP A 8 26.44 -9.48 -24.42
C ASP A 8 26.84 -10.24 -23.14
N ILE A 9 27.78 -11.17 -23.24
CA ILE A 9 28.06 -12.16 -22.17
C ILE A 9 28.60 -11.50 -20.88
N GLY A 10 29.25 -10.34 -21.01
CA GLY A 10 29.71 -9.53 -19.88
C GLY A 10 28.59 -8.85 -19.08
N PHE A 11 27.36 -8.79 -19.60
CA PHE A 11 26.21 -8.29 -18.85
C PHE A 11 25.77 -9.26 -17.74
N PHE A 12 26.00 -10.56 -17.92
CA PHE A 12 25.61 -11.62 -16.99
C PHE A 12 26.65 -11.93 -15.90
N ASP A 13 27.86 -11.36 -16.01
CA ASP A 13 28.95 -11.57 -15.06
C ASP A 13 28.96 -10.54 -13.90
N LEU A 14 28.14 -9.48 -14.02
CA LEU A 14 27.87 -8.57 -12.91
C LEU A 14 26.93 -9.26 -11.90
N ARG A 15 27.35 -9.29 -10.63
CA ARG A 15 26.62 -9.90 -9.51
C ARG A 15 25.18 -9.36 -9.33
N GLU A 16 24.92 -8.14 -9.82
CA GLU A 16 23.60 -7.49 -9.85
C GLU A 16 22.68 -7.98 -10.98
N ASN A 17 23.22 -8.54 -12.06
CA ASN A 17 22.51 -9.02 -13.24
C ASN A 17 22.41 -10.55 -13.33
N SER A 18 22.54 -11.23 -12.18
CA SER A 18 22.38 -12.67 -12.12
C SER A 18 21.04 -13.08 -12.75
N VAL A 19 21.08 -14.08 -13.63
CA VAL A 19 19.96 -14.56 -14.46
C VAL A 19 18.69 -14.81 -13.65
N GLY A 20 18.83 -15.22 -12.38
CA GLY A 20 17.70 -15.42 -11.46
C GLY A 20 16.99 -14.12 -11.02
N ILE A 21 17.73 -13.02 -10.81
CA ILE A 21 17.17 -11.72 -10.41
C ILE A 21 16.47 -11.06 -11.60
N LEU A 22 17.07 -11.13 -12.80
CA LEU A 22 16.46 -10.61 -14.03
C LEU A 22 15.18 -11.36 -14.40
N THR A 23 15.17 -12.69 -14.25
CA THR A 23 13.97 -13.51 -14.52
C THR A 23 12.86 -13.21 -13.51
N THR A 24 13.20 -13.01 -12.24
CA THR A 24 12.24 -12.64 -11.19
C THR A 24 11.69 -11.22 -11.38
N ARG A 25 12.56 -10.26 -11.72
CA ARG A 25 12.18 -8.87 -12.05
C ARG A 25 11.29 -8.83 -13.29
N LEU A 26 11.65 -9.53 -14.36
CA LEU A 26 10.84 -9.58 -15.58
C LEU A 26 9.51 -10.32 -15.37
N GLY A 27 9.50 -11.39 -14.58
CA GLY A 27 8.27 -12.07 -14.18
C GLY A 27 7.34 -11.15 -13.39
N ALA A 28 7.89 -10.35 -12.47
CA ALA A 28 7.14 -9.35 -11.73
C ALA A 28 6.63 -8.20 -12.63
N GLU A 29 7.44 -7.72 -13.57
CA GLU A 29 7.06 -6.71 -14.57
C GLU A 29 5.96 -7.22 -15.50
N ALA A 30 6.06 -8.47 -15.98
CA ALA A 30 5.05 -9.11 -16.81
C ALA A 30 3.74 -9.35 -16.04
N ALA A 31 3.82 -9.72 -14.75
CA ALA A 31 2.67 -9.84 -13.87
C ALA A 31 1.98 -8.49 -13.64
N LYS A 32 2.74 -7.40 -13.49
CA LYS A 32 2.21 -6.03 -13.40
C LYS A 32 1.53 -5.58 -14.68
N VAL A 33 2.10 -5.86 -15.86
CA VAL A 33 1.47 -5.53 -17.15
C VAL A 33 0.19 -6.36 -17.36
N LYS A 34 0.20 -7.65 -17.02
CA LYS A 34 -0.96 -8.52 -17.12
C LYS A 34 -2.06 -8.12 -16.13
N GLY A 35 -1.68 -7.74 -14.90
CA GLY A 35 -2.57 -7.18 -13.89
C GLY A 35 -3.19 -5.86 -14.34
N ALA A 36 -2.38 -4.94 -14.86
CA ALA A 36 -2.83 -3.67 -15.41
C ALA A 36 -3.74 -3.84 -16.64
N THR A 37 -3.50 -4.86 -17.47
CA THR A 37 -4.34 -5.16 -18.64
C THR A 37 -5.67 -5.80 -18.24
N GLY A 38 -5.66 -6.71 -17.26
CA GLY A 38 -6.88 -7.29 -16.70
C GLY A 38 -7.75 -6.27 -15.96
N GLU A 39 -7.12 -5.40 -15.17
CA GLU A 39 -7.78 -4.26 -14.52
C GLU A 39 -8.33 -3.27 -15.54
N ARG A 40 -7.53 -2.92 -16.57
CA ARG A 40 -8.01 -2.04 -17.66
C ARG A 40 -9.18 -2.64 -18.40
N LEU A 41 -9.15 -3.93 -18.72
CA LEU A 41 -10.26 -4.60 -19.40
C LEU A 41 -11.50 -4.66 -18.51
N GLY A 42 -11.34 -4.97 -17.22
CA GLY A 42 -12.42 -4.90 -16.23
C GLY A 42 -13.00 -3.49 -16.12
N ASN A 43 -12.15 -2.47 -16.18
CA ASN A 43 -12.56 -1.07 -16.16
C ASN A 43 -13.34 -0.68 -17.43
N PHE A 44 -12.94 -1.17 -18.61
CA PHE A 44 -13.71 -0.98 -19.84
C PHE A 44 -15.10 -1.61 -19.76
N VAL A 45 -15.21 -2.83 -19.22
CA VAL A 45 -16.49 -3.52 -19.03
C VAL A 45 -17.36 -2.77 -18.02
N MET A 46 -16.76 -2.31 -16.91
CA MET A 46 -17.45 -1.50 -15.89
C MET A 46 -17.97 -0.19 -16.50
N MET A 47 -17.14 0.52 -17.26
CA MET A 47 -17.55 1.75 -17.95
C MET A 47 -18.71 1.50 -18.92
N GLY A 48 -18.68 0.38 -19.66
CA GLY A 48 -19.79 -0.04 -20.51
C GLY A 48 -21.08 -0.30 -19.73
N ALA A 49 -21.00 -1.04 -18.63
CA ALA A 49 -22.15 -1.33 -17.77
C ALA A 49 -22.73 -0.06 -17.12
N THR A 50 -21.87 0.88 -16.70
CA THR A 50 -22.27 2.20 -16.19
C THR A 50 -22.99 3.00 -17.26
N MET A 51 -22.50 2.99 -18.51
CA MET A 51 -23.12 3.71 -19.61
C MET A 51 -24.51 3.14 -19.96
N VAL A 52 -24.66 1.82 -19.97
CA VAL A 52 -25.96 1.15 -20.16
C VAL A 52 -26.92 1.50 -19.01
N SER A 53 -26.43 1.48 -17.77
CA SER A 53 -27.22 1.84 -16.58
C SER A 53 -27.66 3.31 -16.64
N ALA A 54 -26.77 4.21 -17.05
CA ALA A 54 -27.06 5.64 -17.21
C ALA A 54 -28.13 5.88 -18.28
N ILE A 55 -28.06 5.16 -19.40
CA ILE A 55 -29.09 5.23 -20.46
C ILE A 55 -30.42 4.70 -19.93
N ALA A 56 -30.44 3.56 -19.23
CA ALA A 56 -31.65 2.99 -18.63
C ALA A 56 -32.29 3.92 -17.59
N ILE A 57 -31.47 4.61 -16.79
CA ILE A 57 -31.91 5.64 -15.84
C ILE A 57 -32.45 6.87 -16.57
N ALA A 58 -31.82 7.29 -17.67
CA ALA A 58 -32.25 8.43 -18.47
C ALA A 58 -33.63 8.20 -19.11
N PHE A 59 -33.93 6.98 -19.56
CA PHE A 59 -35.27 6.62 -20.04
C PHE A 59 -36.30 6.52 -18.90
N SER A 60 -35.86 6.13 -17.70
CA SER A 60 -36.72 6.04 -16.52
C SER A 60 -37.04 7.40 -15.89
N ALA A 61 -36.38 8.48 -16.34
CA ALA A 61 -36.43 9.83 -15.78
C ALA A 61 -37.72 10.62 -16.10
N CYS A 62 -38.88 10.03 -15.86
CA CYS A 62 -40.01 10.86 -15.42
C CYS A 62 -39.68 11.42 -14.02
N TRP A 63 -40.16 12.65 -13.75
CA TRP A 63 -39.92 13.56 -12.61
C TRP A 63 -39.60 12.98 -11.21
N ALA A 64 -40.00 11.75 -10.89
CA ALA A 64 -39.71 11.09 -9.60
C ALA A 64 -38.22 10.70 -9.42
N LEU A 65 -37.52 10.30 -10.48
CA LEU A 65 -36.10 9.89 -10.39
C LEU A 65 -35.15 11.10 -10.21
N ALA A 66 -35.54 12.26 -10.74
CA ALA A 66 -34.79 13.51 -10.58
C ALA A 66 -34.67 13.91 -9.10
N LEU A 67 -35.75 13.76 -8.32
CA LEU A 67 -35.75 14.03 -6.88
C LEU A 67 -34.85 13.05 -6.11
N VAL A 68 -34.84 11.77 -6.51
CA VAL A 68 -33.99 10.75 -5.87
C VAL A 68 -32.51 11.02 -6.14
N VAL A 69 -32.13 11.31 -7.38
CA VAL A 69 -30.73 11.64 -7.72
C VAL A 69 -30.28 12.92 -6.99
N LEU A 70 -31.13 13.95 -6.95
CA LEU A 70 -30.85 15.20 -6.23
C LEU A 70 -30.67 14.96 -4.72
N ALA A 71 -31.43 14.05 -4.12
CA ALA A 71 -31.31 13.69 -2.70
C ALA A 71 -30.10 12.78 -2.41
N THR A 72 -29.69 11.96 -3.38
CA THR A 72 -28.59 11.00 -3.23
C THR A 72 -27.22 11.68 -3.27
N VAL A 73 -27.06 12.72 -4.08
CA VAL A 73 -25.81 13.50 -4.19
C VAL A 73 -25.30 14.07 -2.85
N PRO A 74 -26.09 14.81 -2.06
CA PRO A 74 -25.64 15.33 -0.77
C PRO A 74 -25.40 14.20 0.25
N PHE A 75 -26.17 13.11 0.19
CA PHE A 75 -26.00 11.97 1.09
C PHE A 75 -24.64 11.27 0.88
N PHE A 76 -24.27 11.01 -0.38
CA PHE A 76 -22.96 10.46 -0.72
C PHE A 76 -21.81 11.41 -0.39
N ALA A 77 -21.97 12.71 -0.63
CA ALA A 77 -20.95 13.70 -0.32
C ALA A 77 -20.64 13.77 1.20
N ILE A 78 -21.68 13.74 2.04
CA ILE A 78 -21.52 13.72 3.50
C ILE A 78 -20.85 12.43 3.96
N GLY A 79 -21.31 11.27 3.46
CA GLY A 79 -20.70 9.97 3.78
C GLY A 79 -19.22 9.91 3.39
N GLY A 80 -18.89 10.40 2.19
CA GLY A 80 -17.51 10.48 1.71
C GLY A 80 -16.63 11.42 2.54
N MET A 81 -17.15 12.59 2.94
CA MET A 81 -16.41 13.53 3.79
C MET A 81 -16.12 12.94 5.18
N ILE A 82 -17.09 12.25 5.79
CA ILE A 82 -16.89 11.59 7.10
C ILE A 82 -15.86 10.49 6.98
N GLN A 83 -15.97 9.64 5.96
CA GLN A 83 -15.03 8.54 5.72
C GLN A 83 -13.62 9.07 5.48
N MET A 84 -13.44 10.07 4.62
CA MET A 84 -12.15 10.69 4.32
C MET A 84 -11.52 11.33 5.55
N LYS A 85 -12.33 12.04 6.36
CA LYS A 85 -11.87 12.68 7.59
C LYS A 85 -11.49 11.66 8.66
N MET A 86 -12.25 10.57 8.77
CA MET A 86 -11.98 9.48 9.72
C MET A 86 -10.74 8.69 9.32
N MET A 87 -10.58 8.36 8.04
CA MET A 87 -9.40 7.65 7.53
C MET A 87 -8.14 8.52 7.62
N GLY A 88 -8.21 9.79 7.20
CA GLY A 88 -7.09 10.73 7.29
C GLY A 88 -6.69 11.05 8.74
N GLY A 89 -7.67 11.23 9.63
CA GLY A 89 -7.43 11.46 11.06
C GLY A 89 -6.83 10.24 11.75
N LEU A 90 -7.41 9.05 11.53
CA LEU A 90 -6.96 7.81 12.13
C LEU A 90 -5.58 7.39 11.62
N SER A 91 -5.31 7.51 10.31
CA SER A 91 -3.98 7.21 9.76
C SER A 91 -2.90 8.15 10.30
N GLY A 92 -3.21 9.43 10.50
CA GLY A 92 -2.27 10.40 11.06
C GLY A 92 -1.96 10.14 12.54
N GLU A 93 -2.98 9.84 13.35
CA GLU A 93 -2.83 9.56 14.77
C GLU A 93 -2.14 8.21 15.02
N LEU A 94 -2.57 7.18 14.29
CA LEU A 94 -2.00 5.84 14.35
C LEU A 94 -0.53 5.84 13.93
N GLY A 95 -0.19 6.59 12.87
CA GLY A 95 1.21 6.76 12.44
C GLY A 95 2.09 7.40 13.51
N LYS A 96 1.59 8.41 14.23
CA LYS A 96 2.33 9.06 15.33
C LYS A 96 2.52 8.15 16.53
N LEU A 97 1.48 7.40 16.92
CA LEU A 97 1.55 6.43 18.01
C LEU A 97 2.54 5.31 17.69
N PHE A 98 2.50 4.77 16.46
CA PHE A 98 3.48 3.77 16.02
C PHE A 98 4.89 4.34 15.95
N ALA A 99 5.09 5.56 15.46
CA ALA A 99 6.41 6.18 15.41
C ALA A 99 6.99 6.35 16.83
N ASN A 100 6.18 6.79 17.78
CA ASN A 100 6.60 6.96 19.18
C ASN A 100 6.90 5.60 19.85
N ALA A 101 6.03 4.61 19.68
CA ALA A 101 6.26 3.27 20.23
C ALA A 101 7.52 2.61 19.65
N ASN A 102 7.77 2.77 18.34
CA ASN A 102 9.00 2.30 17.71
C ASN A 102 10.22 3.03 18.27
N ALA A 103 10.17 4.36 18.40
CA ALA A 103 11.29 5.13 18.96
C ALA A 103 11.62 4.72 20.40
N ILE A 104 10.60 4.48 21.25
CA ILE A 104 10.78 3.99 22.61
C ILE A 104 11.41 2.60 22.60
N ALA A 105 10.90 1.67 21.78
CA ALA A 105 11.43 0.32 21.66
C ALA A 105 12.90 0.32 21.19
N THR A 106 13.23 1.13 20.18
CA THR A 106 14.61 1.29 19.69
C THR A 106 15.52 1.83 20.79
N ASN A 107 15.10 2.88 21.50
CA ASN A 107 15.89 3.44 22.62
C ASN A 107 16.09 2.42 23.76
N THR A 108 15.09 1.58 24.06
CA THR A 108 15.22 0.54 25.08
C THR A 108 16.18 -0.56 24.65
N VAL A 109 16.10 -1.03 23.40
CA VAL A 109 17.03 -2.03 22.86
C VAL A 109 18.46 -1.50 22.86
N ASP A 110 18.65 -0.27 22.38
CA ASP A 110 19.96 0.39 22.37
C ASP A 110 20.50 0.60 23.79
N SER A 111 19.64 0.93 24.76
CA SER A 111 20.04 1.07 26.16
C SER A 111 20.45 -0.28 26.78
N ILE A 112 19.73 -1.37 26.50
CA ILE A 112 20.10 -2.72 26.96
C ILE A 112 21.43 -3.15 26.34
N GLN A 113 21.63 -2.91 25.04
CA GLN A 113 22.89 -3.20 24.36
C GLN A 113 24.03 -2.31 24.89
N THR A 114 23.74 -1.05 25.24
CA THR A 114 24.71 -0.13 25.83
C THR A 114 25.12 -0.59 27.24
N VAL A 115 24.17 -0.99 28.10
CA VAL A 115 24.42 -1.52 29.46
C VAL A 115 25.22 -2.83 29.43
N THR A 116 24.94 -3.71 28.46
CA THR A 116 25.72 -4.93 28.26
C THR A 116 27.11 -4.65 27.66
N SER A 117 27.24 -3.69 26.73
CA SER A 117 28.53 -3.29 26.15
C SER A 117 29.44 -2.54 27.14
N LEU A 118 28.87 -1.76 28.06
CA LEU A 118 29.59 -1.06 29.11
C LEU A 118 29.96 -1.98 30.29
N GLY A 119 29.52 -3.25 30.30
CA GLY A 119 29.86 -4.22 31.35
C GLY A 119 29.31 -3.86 32.75
N VAL A 120 28.35 -2.95 32.84
CA VAL A 120 27.82 -2.45 34.12
C VAL A 120 26.76 -3.40 34.72
N GLY A 121 26.28 -4.38 33.95
CA GLY A 121 25.41 -5.45 34.45
C GLY A 121 26.05 -6.29 35.57
N GLU A 122 27.35 -6.56 35.51
CA GLU A 122 28.06 -7.29 36.58
C GLU A 122 28.19 -6.47 37.87
N LYS A 123 28.35 -5.14 37.79
CA LYS A 123 28.40 -4.28 38.98
C LYS A 123 27.04 -4.15 39.67
N PHE A 124 25.95 -4.08 38.91
CA PHE A 124 24.60 -4.03 39.49
C PHE A 124 24.16 -5.38 40.09
N LEU A 125 24.60 -6.50 39.53
CA LEU A 125 24.36 -7.82 40.12
C LEU A 125 25.15 -8.03 41.41
N ALA A 126 26.37 -7.49 41.52
CA ALA A 126 27.16 -7.55 42.74
C ALA A 126 26.62 -6.67 43.88
N ASP A 127 26.02 -5.52 43.57
CA ASP A 127 25.38 -4.63 44.57
C ASP A 127 23.98 -5.13 45.00
N TYR A 128 23.34 -6.03 44.24
CA TYR A 128 22.03 -6.60 44.58
C TYR A 128 22.13 -7.87 45.46
N ASP A 129 23.31 -8.48 45.57
CA ASP A 129 23.57 -9.68 46.38
C ASP A 129 24.05 -9.35 47.81
N HIS A 130 23.78 -8.13 48.29
CA HIS A 130 24.18 -7.67 49.62
C HIS A 130 23.03 -7.08 50.46
#